data_AF-A0A0F9JPC6-F1
#
_entry.id   AF-A0A0F9JPC6-F1
#
_cell.length_a   1.000
_cell.length_b   1.000
_cell.length_c   1.000
_cell.angle_alpha   90.00
_cell.angle_beta   90.00
_cell.angle_gamma   90.00
#
_symmetry.space_group_name_H-M   'P 1'
#
loop_
_entity.id
_entity.type
_entity.pdbx_description
1 polymer ?
#
loop_
_entity_poly.entity_id
_entity_poly.type
_entity_poly.pdbx_seq_one_letter_code
_entity_poly.pdbx_strand_id
1 'polypeptide(L)' 'MNKSNMKIQGKVLRESDIGSKVTYVPHHAHGNACHVDVEGGTISSWGDSFVFVNFGGGTNPAVTPDQLVWG' A
#
# COMPACT_ATOMS: atom_id res chain seq x y z
N MET A 1 10.39 -2.27 -18.15
CA MET A 1 10.64 -1.40 -16.99
C MET A 1 11.08 -2.29 -15.84
N ASN A 2 12.30 -2.14 -15.33
CA ASN A 2 12.72 -2.85 -14.11
C ASN A 2 11.91 -2.28 -12.96
N LYS A 3 10.95 -3.05 -12.44
CA LYS A 3 10.26 -2.69 -11.20
C LYS A 3 11.30 -2.74 -10.07
N SER A 4 11.41 -1.62 -9.37
CA SER A 4 12.21 -1.40 -8.17
C SER A 4 11.92 -2.43 -7.09
N ASN A 5 12.91 -2.67 -6.20
CA ASN A 5 12.81 -3.51 -5.01
C ASN A 5 11.92 -2.87 -3.92
N MET A 6 10.70 -2.45 -4.28
CA MET A 6 9.70 -1.89 -3.39
C MET A 6 9.37 -2.91 -2.28
N LYS A 7 9.19 -2.44 -1.04
CA LYS A 7 8.91 -3.31 0.11
C LYS A 7 7.76 -2.76 0.95
N ILE A 8 6.84 -3.63 1.36
CA ILE A 8 5.84 -3.35 2.40
C ILE A 8 6.18 -4.21 3.61
N GLN A 9 6.37 -3.58 4.78
CA GLN A 9 6.81 -4.25 6.02
C GLN A 9 8.03 -5.18 5.82
N GLY A 10 8.99 -4.75 5.01
CA GLY A 10 10.21 -5.52 4.70
C GLY A 10 10.05 -6.63 3.65
N LYS A 11 8.82 -7.01 3.27
CA LYS A 11 8.56 -7.95 2.17
C LYS A 11 8.67 -7.24 0.82
N VAL A 12 9.53 -7.74 -0.07
CA VAL A 12 9.66 -7.24 -1.45
C VAL A 12 8.40 -7.56 -2.25
N LEU A 13 7.85 -6.55 -2.92
CA LEU A 13 6.71 -6.71 -3.82
C LEU A 13 7.10 -7.48 -5.08
N ARG A 14 6.21 -8.37 -5.49
CA ARG A 14 6.28 -9.17 -6.71
C ARG A 14 5.01 -8.97 -7.52
N GLU A 15 5.05 -9.26 -8.82
CA GLU A 15 3.87 -9.16 -9.69
C GLU A 15 2.66 -9.96 -9.18
N SER A 16 2.91 -11.07 -8.49
CA SER A 16 1.88 -11.86 -7.81
C SER A 16 1.17 -11.13 -6.65
N ASP A 17 1.75 -10.06 -6.12
CA ASP A 17 1.15 -9.25 -5.06
C ASP A 17 0.13 -8.23 -5.59
N ILE A 18 0.04 -8.03 -6.91
CA ILE A 18 -1.03 -7.22 -7.52
C ILE A 18 -2.38 -7.87 -7.18
N GLY A 19 -3.32 -7.08 -6.66
CA GLY A 19 -4.61 -7.54 -6.14
C GLY A 19 -4.58 -8.02 -4.70
N SER A 20 -3.40 -8.14 -4.06
CA SER A 20 -3.30 -8.47 -2.64
C SER A 20 -3.86 -7.34 -1.78
N LYS A 21 -4.49 -7.71 -0.67
CA LYS A 21 -5.05 -6.76 0.29
C LYS A 21 -3.95 -6.09 1.10
N VAL A 22 -4.13 -4.80 1.32
CA VAL A 22 -3.31 -3.96 2.19
C VAL A 22 -4.21 -3.00 2.95
N THR A 23 -3.75 -2.57 4.11
CA THR A 23 -4.39 -1.55 4.91
C THR A 23 -3.50 -0.32 4.96
N TYR A 24 -4.05 0.83 4.58
CA TYR A 24 -3.43 2.13 4.73
C TYR A 24 -3.55 2.62 6.16
N VAL A 25 -2.41 2.91 6.78
CA VAL A 25 -2.31 3.48 8.12
C VAL A 25 -1.57 4.82 8.00
N PRO A 26 -2.28 5.96 8.06
CA PRO A 26 -1.65 7.26 7.90
C PRO A 26 -0.65 7.54 9.01
N HIS A 27 0.37 8.37 8.75
CA HIS A 27 1.40 8.70 9.75
C HIS A 27 0.82 9.32 11.02
N HIS A 28 -0.20 10.16 10.92
CA HIS A 28 -0.85 10.77 12.09
C HIS A 28 -1.63 9.78 12.95
N ALA A 29 -1.94 8.59 12.42
CA ALA A 29 -2.49 7.50 13.22
C ALA A 29 -1.41 6.84 14.10
N HIS A 30 -0.13 7.14 13.92
CA HIS A 30 0.99 6.58 14.70
C HIS A 30 0.95 5.04 14.79
N GLY A 31 0.57 4.37 13.70
CA GLY A 31 0.45 2.90 13.65
C GLY A 31 -0.88 2.35 14.20
N ASN A 32 -1.82 3.20 14.60
CA ASN A 32 -3.14 2.78 15.06
C ASN A 32 -4.01 2.32 13.88
N ALA A 33 -4.06 1.01 13.65
CA ALA A 33 -4.91 0.39 12.63
C ALA A 33 -6.43 0.55 12.87
N CYS A 34 -6.85 1.06 14.03
CA CYS A 34 -8.25 1.37 14.34
C CYS A 34 -8.59 2.86 14.17
N HIS A 35 -7.67 3.67 13.64
CA HIS A 35 -7.92 5.09 13.38
C HIS A 35 -9.01 5.27 12.30
N VAL A 36 -9.85 6.30 12.43
CA VAL A 36 -10.98 6.52 11.50
C VAL A 36 -10.56 6.70 10.04
N ASP A 37 -9.34 7.21 9.84
CA ASP A 37 -8.73 7.42 8.52
C ASP A 37 -7.96 6.20 7.98
N VAL A 38 -8.07 5.04 8.64
CA VAL A 38 -7.51 3.78 8.14
C VAL A 38 -8.43 3.20 7.07
N GLU A 39 -7.86 2.83 5.94
CA GLU A 39 -8.63 2.35 4.80
C GLU A 39 -8.03 1.07 4.21
N GLY A 40 -8.89 0.10 3.88
CA GLY A 40 -8.49 -1.15 3.24
C GLY A 40 -8.52 -1.02 1.72
N GLY A 41 -7.49 -1.52 1.05
CA GLY A 41 -7.40 -1.49 -0.41
C GLY A 41 -6.67 -2.69 -0.98
N THR A 42 -6.50 -2.70 -2.29
CA THR A 42 -5.71 -3.72 -3.01
C THR A 42 -4.59 -3.09 -3.82
N ILE A 43 -3.43 -3.75 -3.87
CA ILE A 43 -2.29 -3.26 -4.64
C ILE A 43 -2.64 -3.28 -6.13
N SER A 44 -2.55 -2.13 -6.80
CA SER A 44 -2.70 -2.04 -8.25
C SER A 44 -1.35 -2.09 -8.97
N SER A 45 -0.38 -1.32 -8.50
CA SER A 45 0.98 -1.25 -9.06
C SER A 45 1.95 -0.58 -8.07
N TRP A 46 3.22 -0.47 -8.42
CA TRP A 46 4.21 0.29 -7.65
C TRP A 46 5.30 0.86 -8.58
N GLY A 47 5.91 1.95 -8.13
CA GLY A 47 7.14 2.49 -8.68
C GLY A 47 8.27 2.46 -7.65
N ASP A 48 9.29 3.30 -7.85
CA ASP A 48 10.50 3.31 -7.00
C ASP A 48 10.23 3.82 -5.58
N SER A 49 9.27 4.72 -5.40
CA SER A 49 9.00 5.39 -4.12
C SER A 49 7.60 5.17 -3.58
N PHE A 50 6.66 4.71 -4.42
CA PHE A 50 5.24 4.66 -4.07
C PHE A 50 4.59 3.35 -4.50
N VAL A 51 3.59 2.95 -3.72
CA VAL A 51 2.64 1.87 -4.04
C VAL A 51 1.31 2.52 -4.42
N PHE A 52 0.72 2.09 -5.52
CA PHE A 52 -0.58 2.55 -5.97
C PHE A 52 -1.64 1.55 -5.51
N VAL A 53 -2.57 2.01 -4.67
CA VAL A 53 -3.57 1.16 -4.01
C VAL A 53 -4.96 1.56 -4.47
N ASN A 54 -5.80 0.58 -4.79
CA ASN A 54 -7.21 0.79 -5.09
C ASN A 54 -8.05 0.64 -3.81
N PHE A 55 -8.64 1.75 -3.36
CA PHE A 55 -9.53 1.81 -2.19
C PHE A 55 -11.02 1.73 -2.54
N GLY A 56 -11.38 1.37 -3.78
CA GLY A 56 -12.77 1.23 -4.25
C GLY A 56 -13.37 2.49 -4.87
N GLY A 57 -12.68 3.64 -4.81
CA GLY A 57 -13.13 4.91 -5.40
C GLY A 57 -12.82 5.12 -6.89
N GLY A 58 -12.29 4.10 -7.58
CA GLY A 58 -11.93 4.19 -9.01
C GLY A 58 -10.64 4.96 -9.31
N THR A 59 -9.98 5.52 -8.29
CA THR A 59 -8.63 6.08 -8.36
C THR A 59 -7.65 5.20 -7.60
N ASN A 60 -6.40 5.18 -8.05
CA ASN A 60 -5.32 4.45 -7.39
C ASN A 60 -4.33 5.48 -6.82
N PRO A 61 -4.61 6.07 -5.64
CA PRO A 61 -3.69 7.01 -5.01
C PRO A 61 -2.31 6.38 -4.76
N ALA A 62 -1.29 7.22 -4.86
CA ALA A 62 0.08 6.88 -4.50
C ALA A 62 0.26 6.97 -2.98
N VAL A 63 0.73 5.87 -2.38
CA VAL A 63 0.91 5.72 -0.93
C VAL A 63 2.36 5.35 -0.66
N THR A 64 2.94 5.87 0.41
CA THR A 64 4.28 5.45 0.81
C THR A 64 4.23 4.06 1.44
N PRO A 65 5.19 3.18 1.14
CA PRO A 65 5.15 1.78 1.59
C PRO A 65 5.13 1.59 3.11
N ASP A 66 5.66 2.55 3.87
CA ASP A 66 5.67 2.55 5.34
C ASP A 66 4.31 2.84 5.96
N GLN A 67 3.37 3.38 5.18
CA GLN A 67 1.97 3.56 5.54
C GLN A 67 1.11 2.34 5.18
N LEU A 68 1.71 1.26 4.67
CA LEU A 68 0.98 0.06 4.28
C LEU A 68 1.32 -1.12 5.19
N VAL A 69 0.28 -1.84 5.60
CA VAL A 69 0.40 -3.12 6.28
C VAL A 69 -0.34 -4.20 5.48
N TRP A 70 0.13 -5.44 5.54
CA TRP A 70 -0.55 -6.58 4.91
C TRP A 70 -1.85 -6.90 5.66
N GLY A 71 -2.91 -7.29 4.92
CA GLY A 71 -4.23 -7.63 5.47
C GLY A 71 -4.96 -8.71 4.69
#